data_AF-A0A1H2F8P8-F1
#
_entry.id   AF-A0A1H2F8P8-F1
#
_cell.length_a   1.000
_cell.length_b   1.000
_cell.length_c   1.000
_cell.angle_alpha   90.00
_cell.angle_beta   90.00
_cell.angle_gamma   90.00
#
_symmetry.space_group_name_H-M   'P 1'
#
loop_
_entity.id
_entity.type
_entity.pdbx_description
1 polymer ?
#
loop_
_entity_poly.entity_id
_entity_poly.type
_entity_poly.pdbx_seq_one_letter_code
_entity_poly.pdbx_strand_id
1 'polypeptide(L)'
;MIAIPLSSIHSRAAKRPPGYVADLLAHGTVQGDDVVFDDEVYATLAAKYRTSPGLAQTALNAVKASARFAASGFQKASQPTYLARQALCRACPEWDDTGHAGLGRCRKCGCSGIKLTWASERCPLGKWEKEAGPA
;
A
#
# COMPACT_ATOMS: atom_id res chain seq x y z
N MET A 1 -14.10 16.38 6.91
CA MET A 1 -14.67 16.33 5.55
C MET A 1 -13.59 15.97 4.55
N ILE A 2 -13.89 15.08 3.61
CA ILE A 2 -12.99 14.61 2.54
C ILE A 2 -13.56 15.02 1.19
N ALA A 3 -12.79 15.72 0.36
CA ALA A 3 -13.15 16.04 -1.03
C ALA A 3 -12.32 15.18 -2.00
N ILE A 4 -12.99 14.58 -3.00
CA ILE A 4 -12.35 13.77 -4.03
C ILE A 4 -12.82 14.24 -5.40
N PRO A 5 -11.92 14.58 -6.33
CA PRO A 5 -12.31 14.95 -7.68
C PRO A 5 -13.08 13.82 -8.37
N LEU A 6 -14.17 14.16 -9.05
CA LEU A 6 -14.96 13.25 -9.90
C LEU A 6 -14.05 12.52 -10.91
N SER A 7 -13.12 13.25 -11.53
CA SER A 7 -12.11 12.69 -12.43
C SER A 7 -11.23 11.61 -11.76
N SER A 8 -10.89 11.81 -10.48
CA SER A 8 -10.15 10.83 -9.69
C SER A 8 -10.99 9.59 -9.37
N ILE A 9 -12.29 9.74 -9.14
CA ILE A 9 -13.20 8.60 -8.93
C ILE A 9 -13.30 7.76 -10.20
N HIS A 10 -13.54 8.40 -11.35
CA HIS A 10 -13.66 7.69 -12.64
C HIS A 10 -12.36 7.03 -13.07
N SER A 11 -11.21 7.69 -12.96
CA SER A 11 -9.91 7.10 -13.32
C SER A 11 -9.57 5.86 -12.48
N ARG A 12 -10.04 5.80 -11.24
CA ARG A 12 -9.84 4.65 -10.35
C ARG A 12 -10.83 3.52 -10.62
N ALA A 13 -12.01 3.80 -11.17
CA ALA A 13 -13.09 2.84 -11.36
C ALA A 13 -12.64 1.55 -12.07
N ALA A 14 -11.79 1.67 -13.10
CA ALA A 14 -11.26 0.53 -13.86
C ALA A 14 -10.48 -0.50 -13.01
N LYS A 15 -9.99 -0.11 -11.83
CA LYS A 15 -9.19 -0.96 -10.93
C LYS A 15 -9.92 -1.28 -9.61
N ARG A 16 -11.22 -0.97 -9.53
CA ARG A 16 -12.03 -1.12 -8.31
C ARG A 16 -13.13 -2.16 -8.53
N PRO A 17 -13.63 -2.79 -7.44
CA PRO A 17 -14.76 -3.71 -7.53
C PRO A 17 -15.99 -3.04 -8.13
N PRO A 18 -16.91 -3.82 -8.75
CA PRO A 18 -18.20 -3.32 -9.20
C PRO A 18 -18.94 -2.55 -8.10
N GLY A 19 -19.67 -1.50 -8.50
CA GLY A 19 -20.39 -0.62 -7.59
C GLY A 19 -19.57 0.52 -6.99
N TYR A 20 -18.23 0.56 -7.14
CA TYR A 20 -17.37 1.61 -6.56
C TYR A 20 -17.84 3.04 -6.82
N VAL A 21 -18.12 3.37 -8.08
CA VAL A 21 -18.54 4.72 -8.46
C VAL A 21 -19.95 5.00 -7.97
N ALA A 22 -20.87 4.04 -8.11
CA ALA A 22 -22.26 4.19 -7.69
C ALA A 22 -22.36 4.48 -6.19
N ASP A 23 -21.66 3.70 -5.36
CA ASP A 23 -21.65 3.90 -3.92
C ASP A 23 -21.02 5.24 -3.51
N LEU A 24 -19.93 5.67 -4.15
CA LEU A 24 -19.32 6.97 -3.88
C LEU A 24 -20.26 8.13 -4.21
N LEU A 25 -21.00 8.04 -5.33
CA LEU A 25 -21.95 9.08 -5.71
C LEU A 25 -23.23 9.03 -4.86
N ALA A 26 -23.62 7.85 -4.36
CA ALA A 26 -24.81 7.70 -3.51
C ALA A 26 -24.60 8.20 -2.07
N HIS A 27 -23.35 8.17 -1.58
CA HIS A 27 -23.00 8.51 -0.20
C HIS A 27 -22.20 9.82 -0.07
N GLY A 28 -21.89 10.48 -1.18
CA GLY A 28 -21.21 11.77 -1.21
C GLY A 28 -22.08 12.86 -1.81
N THR A 29 -21.73 14.12 -1.54
CA THR A 29 -22.38 15.30 -2.14
C THR A 29 -21.48 15.87 -3.22
N VAL A 30 -22.00 16.02 -4.44
CA VAL A 30 -21.24 16.66 -5.53
C VAL A 30 -21.21 18.17 -5.30
N GLN A 31 -20.01 18.75 -5.24
CA GLN A 31 -19.76 20.17 -5.13
C GLN A 31 -18.76 20.59 -6.22
N GLY A 32 -19.28 21.17 -7.30
CA GLY A 32 -18.45 21.45 -8.49
C GLY A 32 -17.88 20.16 -9.08
N ASP A 33 -16.55 20.10 -9.19
CA ASP A 33 -15.81 18.94 -9.72
C ASP A 33 -15.45 17.90 -8.66
N ASP A 34 -15.83 18.12 -7.40
CA ASP A 34 -15.51 17.24 -6.29
C ASP A 34 -16.75 16.51 -5.77
N VAL A 35 -16.53 15.33 -5.21
CA VAL A 35 -17.49 14.63 -4.35
C VAL A 35 -16.99 14.75 -2.92
N VAL A 36 -17.82 15.35 -2.07
CA VAL A 36 -17.53 15.64 -0.67
C VAL A 36 -18.21 14.62 0.22
N PHE A 37 -17.46 14.10 1.19
CA PHE A 37 -17.90 13.08 2.14
C PHE A 37 -17.65 13.52 3.57
N ASP A 38 -18.53 13.07 4.47
CA ASP A 38 -18.20 12.98 5.89
C ASP A 38 -17.07 11.96 6.12
N ASP A 39 -16.26 12.20 7.14
CA ASP A 39 -15.04 11.43 7.37
C ASP A 39 -15.33 9.95 7.66
N GLU A 40 -16.40 9.67 8.42
CA GLU A 40 -16.83 8.30 8.76
C GLU A 40 -17.37 7.54 7.55
N VAL A 41 -18.14 8.22 6.69
CA VAL A 41 -18.68 7.65 5.45
C VAL A 41 -17.54 7.31 4.49
N TYR A 42 -16.61 8.26 4.31
CA TYR A 42 -15.44 8.02 3.48
C TYR A 42 -14.60 6.86 4.00
N ALA A 43 -14.34 6.77 5.31
CA ALA A 43 -13.59 5.68 5.92
C ALA A 43 -14.23 4.31 5.62
N THR A 44 -15.56 4.22 5.72
CA THR A 44 -16.33 3.00 5.43
C THR A 44 -16.20 2.58 3.96
N LEU A 45 -16.40 3.51 3.03
CA LEU A 45 -16.27 3.24 1.59
C LEU A 45 -14.83 2.90 1.19
N ALA A 46 -13.84 3.58 1.78
CA ALA A 46 -12.42 3.30 1.56
C ALA A 46 -12.00 1.91 2.09
N ALA A 47 -12.68 1.39 3.11
CA ALA A 47 -12.50 0.02 3.58
C ALA A 47 -13.16 -0.99 2.63
N LYS A 48 -14.41 -0.74 2.20
CA LYS A 48 -15.17 -1.61 1.28
C LYS A 48 -14.47 -1.81 -0.06
N TYR A 49 -14.00 -0.72 -0.68
CA TYR A 49 -13.42 -0.73 -2.03
C TYR A 49 -11.90 -0.84 -2.04
N ARG A 50 -11.33 -1.25 -0.92
CA ARG A 50 -9.91 -1.47 -0.74
C ARG A 50 -9.46 -2.66 -1.59
N THR A 51 -8.57 -2.44 -2.55
CA THR A 51 -8.01 -3.51 -3.39
C THR A 51 -6.53 -3.73 -3.07
N SER A 52 -6.13 -5.00 -3.01
CA SER A 52 -4.73 -5.40 -3.09
C SER A 52 -4.30 -5.43 -4.56
N PRO A 53 -3.00 -5.27 -4.88
CA PRO A 53 -2.50 -5.52 -6.22
C PRO A 53 -2.85 -6.94 -6.67
N GLY A 54 -3.29 -7.10 -7.91
CA GLY A 54 -3.46 -8.42 -8.52
C GLY A 54 -2.13 -9.17 -8.64
N LEU A 55 -2.19 -10.46 -8.97
CA LEU A 55 -0.99 -11.32 -9.08
C LEU A 55 0.03 -10.78 -10.08
N ALA A 56 -0.39 -10.38 -11.27
CA ALA A 56 0.49 -9.80 -12.29
C ALA A 56 1.18 -8.50 -11.81
N GLN A 57 0.41 -7.61 -11.17
CA GLN A 57 0.97 -6.37 -10.62
C GLN A 57 1.94 -6.65 -9.46
N THR A 58 1.63 -7.65 -8.62
CA THR A 58 2.50 -8.08 -7.53
C THR A 58 3.82 -8.62 -8.07
N ALA A 59 3.78 -9.45 -9.12
CA ALA A 59 4.97 -9.96 -9.80
C ALA A 59 5.83 -8.82 -10.38
N LEU A 60 5.21 -7.87 -11.09
CA LEU A 60 5.90 -6.68 -11.60
C LEU A 60 6.54 -5.84 -10.48
N ASN A 61 5.84 -5.68 -9.37
CA ASN A 61 6.37 -4.96 -8.20
C ASN A 61 7.55 -5.71 -7.57
N ALA A 62 7.49 -7.03 -7.50
CA ALA A 62 8.57 -7.87 -7.01
C ALA A 62 9.81 -7.76 -7.91
N VAL A 63 9.66 -7.86 -9.23
CA VAL A 63 10.76 -7.67 -10.19
C VAL A 63 11.42 -6.30 -10.03
N LYS A 64 10.62 -5.22 -9.95
CA LYS A 64 11.14 -3.86 -9.73
C LYS A 64 11.88 -3.73 -8.40
N ALA A 65 11.39 -4.38 -7.35
CA ALA A 65 12.05 -4.37 -6.04
C ALA A 65 13.38 -5.14 -6.10
N SER A 66 13.39 -6.34 -6.72
CA SER A 66 14.60 -7.13 -6.90
C SER A 66 15.65 -6.38 -7.73
N ALA A 67 15.23 -5.64 -8.77
CA ALA A 67 16.13 -4.81 -9.56
C ALA A 67 16.77 -3.69 -8.72
N ARG A 68 16.02 -3.04 -7.83
CA ARG A 68 16.58 -2.04 -6.89
C ARG A 68 17.54 -2.67 -5.89
N PHE A 69 17.21 -3.85 -5.38
CA PHE A 69 18.07 -4.59 -4.47
C PHE A 69 19.39 -4.99 -5.14
N ALA A 70 19.33 -5.49 -6.38
CA ALA A 70 20.51 -5.79 -7.17
C ALA A 70 21.33 -4.52 -7.48
N ALA A 71 20.68 -3.42 -7.88
CA ALA A 71 21.34 -2.14 -8.14
C ALA A 71 22.01 -1.53 -6.89
N SER A 72 21.52 -1.87 -5.69
CA SER A 72 22.19 -1.53 -4.43
C SER A 72 23.32 -2.48 -4.04
N GLY A 73 23.74 -3.41 -4.91
CA GLY A 73 24.77 -4.40 -4.58
C GLY A 73 24.31 -5.43 -3.54
N PHE A 74 23.01 -5.76 -3.53
CA PHE A 74 22.40 -6.69 -2.57
C PHE A 74 22.57 -6.26 -1.09
N GLN A 75 22.69 -4.96 -0.84
CA GLN A 75 22.82 -4.39 0.50
C GLN A 75 21.63 -4.75 1.40
N LYS A 76 21.93 -5.51 2.46
CA LYS A 76 20.99 -5.80 3.55
C LYS A 76 20.88 -4.59 4.47
N ALA A 77 19.68 -4.41 5.00
CA ALA A 77 19.46 -3.45 6.08
C ALA A 77 20.18 -3.91 7.35
N SER A 78 20.63 -2.96 8.18
CA SER A 78 21.23 -3.28 9.47
C SER A 78 20.20 -3.95 10.39
N GLN A 79 20.67 -4.72 11.38
CA GLN A 79 19.79 -5.40 12.34
C GLN A 79 18.84 -4.43 13.06
N PRO A 80 19.28 -3.26 13.57
CA PRO A 80 18.38 -2.29 14.18
C PRO A 80 17.31 -1.78 13.20
N THR A 81 17.70 -1.47 11.96
CA THR A 81 16.76 -1.03 10.92
C THR A 81 15.74 -2.10 10.59
N TYR A 82 16.15 -3.37 10.45
CA TYR A 82 15.24 -4.49 10.23
C TYR A 82 14.23 -4.64 11.38
N LEU A 83 14.70 -4.64 12.63
CA LEU A 83 13.82 -4.79 13.80
C LEU A 83 12.81 -3.63 13.90
N ALA A 84 13.25 -2.40 13.64
CA ALA A 84 12.37 -1.23 13.62
C ALA A 84 11.28 -1.36 12.53
N ARG A 85 11.67 -1.74 11.30
CA ARG A 85 10.73 -1.99 10.19
C ARG A 85 9.77 -3.12 10.50
N GLN A 86 10.25 -4.21 11.10
CA GLN A 86 9.43 -5.36 11.50
C GLN A 86 8.40 -4.97 12.56
N ALA A 87 8.81 -4.22 13.60
CA ALA A 87 7.89 -3.73 14.62
C ALA A 87 6.79 -2.85 14.01
N LEU A 88 7.15 -1.94 13.10
CA LEU A 88 6.20 -1.10 12.38
C LEU A 88 5.22 -1.91 11.51
N CYS A 89 5.70 -2.98 10.87
CA CYS A 89 4.83 -3.88 10.10
C CYS A 89 3.90 -4.67 11.00
N ARG A 90 4.38 -5.30 12.08
CA ARG A 90 3.54 -6.06 13.01
C ARG A 90 2.47 -5.22 13.72
N ALA A 91 2.75 -3.94 13.95
CA ALA A 91 1.77 -2.99 14.48
C ALA A 91 0.80 -2.44 13.41
N CYS A 92 1.05 -2.71 12.12
CA CYS A 92 0.24 -2.16 11.04
C CYS A 92 -1.05 -2.97 10.86
N PRO A 93 -2.23 -2.33 10.82
CA PRO A 93 -3.50 -3.02 10.55
C PRO A 93 -3.53 -3.77 9.21
N GLU A 94 -2.65 -3.40 8.28
CA GLU A 94 -2.57 -4.00 6.95
C GLU A 94 -1.68 -5.24 6.91
N TRP A 95 -0.96 -5.55 7.98
CA TRP A 95 -0.08 -6.70 8.05
C TRP A 95 -0.86 -7.97 8.41
N ASP A 96 -0.47 -9.07 7.78
CA ASP A 96 -0.98 -10.41 8.01
C ASP A 96 0.23 -11.32 8.21
N ASP A 97 0.48 -11.73 9.46
CA ASP A 97 1.61 -12.57 9.83
C ASP A 97 1.54 -13.99 9.21
N THR A 98 0.35 -14.45 8.83
CA THR A 98 0.15 -15.79 8.25
C THR A 98 0.49 -15.84 6.76
N GLY A 99 0.56 -14.68 6.10
CA GLY A 99 0.83 -14.57 4.68
C GLY A 99 2.22 -15.08 4.27
N HIS A 100 2.34 -15.50 3.00
CA HIS A 100 3.60 -15.99 2.41
C HIS A 100 4.29 -17.09 3.23
N ALA A 101 3.54 -18.12 3.63
CA ALA A 101 4.04 -19.24 4.43
C ALA A 101 4.69 -18.79 5.76
N GLY A 102 4.07 -17.81 6.44
CA GLY A 102 4.55 -17.30 7.73
C GLY A 102 5.65 -16.23 7.64
N LEU A 103 6.04 -15.81 6.43
CA LEU A 103 6.96 -14.66 6.25
C LEU A 103 6.25 -13.31 6.40
N GLY A 104 4.94 -13.34 6.59
CA GLY A 104 4.05 -12.20 6.68
C GLY A 104 3.84 -11.49 5.35
N ARG A 105 2.69 -10.83 5.22
CA ARG A 105 2.25 -10.13 4.01
C ARG A 105 1.53 -8.83 4.35
N CYS A 106 1.88 -7.76 3.65
CA CYS A 106 1.05 -6.56 3.66
C CYS A 106 -0.14 -6.73 2.71
N ARG A 107 -1.36 -6.63 3.24
CA ARG A 107 -2.62 -6.70 2.48
C ARG A 107 -2.80 -5.52 1.52
N LYS A 108 -2.11 -4.41 1.73
CA LYS A 108 -2.18 -3.23 0.84
C LYS A 108 -1.22 -3.25 -0.32
N CYS A 109 0.04 -3.56 -0.09
CA CYS A 109 1.08 -3.45 -1.12
C CYS A 109 1.65 -4.80 -1.58
N GLY A 110 1.29 -5.89 -0.89
CA GLY A 110 1.72 -7.25 -1.22
C GLY A 110 3.17 -7.57 -0.87
N CYS A 111 3.88 -6.72 -0.13
CA CYS A 111 5.25 -7.02 0.30
C CYS A 111 5.29 -8.04 1.44
N SER A 112 6.40 -8.77 1.54
CA SER A 112 6.67 -9.75 2.60
C SER A 112 7.79 -9.30 3.54
N GLY A 113 8.02 -10.08 4.61
CA GLY A 113 9.10 -9.86 5.57
C GLY A 113 10.49 -9.81 4.94
N ILE A 114 10.67 -10.44 3.77
CA ILE A 114 11.93 -10.39 2.99
C ILE A 114 12.30 -8.95 2.66
N LYS A 115 11.33 -8.12 2.25
CA LYS A 115 11.55 -6.74 1.82
C LYS A 115 12.07 -5.85 2.96
N LEU A 116 11.73 -6.18 4.21
CA LEU A 116 12.21 -5.45 5.39
C LEU A 116 13.73 -5.55 5.54
N THR A 117 14.31 -6.64 5.02
CA THR A 117 15.75 -6.91 5.08
C THR A 117 16.55 -6.18 4.00
N TRP A 118 15.91 -5.52 3.02
CA TRP A 118 16.62 -4.86 1.91
C TRP A 118 16.83 -3.39 2.23
N ALA A 119 18.08 -2.91 2.20
CA ALA A 119 18.41 -1.53 2.54
C ALA A 119 17.77 -0.54 1.57
N SER A 120 17.76 -0.87 0.27
CA SER A 120 17.26 -0.04 -0.84
C SER A 120 15.74 0.09 -0.91
N GLU A 121 15.00 -0.65 -0.10
CA GLU A 121 13.55 -0.64 -0.11
C GLU A 121 12.94 0.30 0.90
N ARG A 122 11.68 0.66 0.67
CA ARG A 122 10.85 1.48 1.56
C ARG A 122 9.43 0.94 1.61
N CYS A 123 8.66 1.34 2.61
CA CYS A 123 7.24 1.03 2.69
C CYS A 123 6.46 1.83 1.63
N PRO A 124 5.68 1.19 0.73
CA PRO A 124 4.80 1.92 -0.19
C PRO A 124 3.71 2.75 0.51
N LEU A 125 3.45 2.49 1.80
CA LEU A 125 2.53 3.26 2.64
C LEU A 125 3.23 4.37 3.46
N GLY A 126 4.54 4.58 3.27
CA GLY A 126 5.30 5.63 3.96
C GLY A 126 5.55 5.37 5.45
N LYS A 127 5.44 4.12 5.93
CA LYS A 127 5.66 3.78 7.34
C LYS A 127 7.14 3.67 7.73
N TRP A 128 8.02 3.41 6.77
CA TRP A 128 9.47 3.31 6.97
C TRP A 128 10.18 3.58 5.64
N GLU A 129 11.42 4.07 5.74
CA GLU A 129 12.22 4.51 4.60
C GLU A 129 13.42 3.60 4.31
N LYS A 130 14.02 3.82 3.13
CA LYS A 130 15.28 3.17 2.74
C LYS A 130 16.39 3.54 3.71
N GLU A 131 17.26 2.58 3.98
CA GLU A 131 18.45 2.84 4.78
C GLU A 131 19.47 3.53 3.87
N ALA A 132 20.12 4.59 4.37
CA ALA A 132 21.27 5.15 3.67
C ALA A 132 22.35 4.06 3.59
N GLY A 133 22.92 3.85 2.40
CA GLY A 133 24.04 2.92 2.27
C GLY A 133 25.19 3.32 3.19
N PRO A 134 26.11 2.39 3.54
CA PRO A 134 27.34 2.77 4.21
C PRO A 134 28.04 3.87 3.38
N ALA A 135 28.47 4.93 4.07
CA ALA A 135 29.30 5.98 3.48
C ALA A 135 30.63 5.41 2.99
#